data_AF-A0A0B7NHE3-F1
#
_entry.id   AF-A0A0B7NHE3-F1
#
_cell.length_a   1.000
_cell.length_b   1.000
_cell.length_c   1.000
_cell.angle_alpha   90.00
_cell.angle_beta   90.00
_cell.angle_gamma   90.00
#
_symmetry.space_group_name_H-M   'P 1'
#
loop_
_entity.id
_entity.type
_entity.pdbx_description
1 polymer ?
#
loop_
_entity_poly.entity_id
_entity_poly.type
_entity_poly.pdbx_seq_one_letter_code
_entity_poly.pdbx_strand_id
1 'polypeptide(L)'
;MVLVLAIGDLHIPHRSYGLPNKFKKLLVPGKIQKILCTGNTVDKETFDYLRTIAGDIVAVKGDFDDTTSKLPQSKVITEGELKIGIIHGHQIIPWGDSEALDITARQMEVDVLLSGHTHKFEAYEYNGRFFINPGSATGAYSSMSDATEPIPSFVLMDIQASSVVTYVYKLIDDEVKVEKLEYKRPADAKIYHMSLSTLKENGYIQVAKKRENPPVMIYYELHGDGPEHVVLIMGLNSSCFAWELQTKYLADTGKYTVLIFENRGMGLSDAPRGLYSTSQMAQDVIDLLDHLGWKENVHLDGVSMGGMISLELVSTWPERFASLVLTSTTSGRQIPPLKAITTLGRLIFVKDPKVKVSSAIDLVYPPEWLEAKPSTDNPDMLKFETNRDMLVSMALARIDRSRPQTLGGNLGQMAACLRHYVSDERLLQIRQSGIPVLVITGTWDNLVNPQNSFHLSKVLDCHLEQFQGSGHGLPGEQPVRYNKLIDEHFSKAAASKNK
;
A
#
# COMPACT_ATOMS: atom_id res chain seq x y z
N MET A 1 5.65 -4.47 29.73
CA MET A 1 5.15 -3.18 30.21
C MET A 1 6.35 -2.27 30.32
N VAL A 2 6.41 -1.22 29.51
CA VAL A 2 7.52 -0.25 29.48
C VAL A 2 6.92 1.13 29.62
N LEU A 3 7.30 1.87 30.66
CA LEU A 3 6.87 3.25 30.87
C LEU A 3 7.86 4.18 30.16
N VAL A 4 7.35 4.88 29.15
CA VAL A 4 8.11 5.72 28.24
C VAL A 4 7.66 7.16 28.37
N LEU A 5 8.60 8.10 28.55
CA LEU A 5 8.34 9.53 28.54
C LEU A 5 8.49 10.07 27.12
N ALA A 6 7.42 10.62 26.54
CA ALA A 6 7.47 11.42 25.33
C ALA A 6 7.52 12.92 25.70
N ILE A 7 8.56 13.62 25.25
CA ILE A 7 8.85 15.00 25.65
C ILE A 7 9.57 15.77 24.53
N GLY A 8 9.39 17.07 24.41
CA GLY A 8 10.16 17.87 23.47
C GLY A 8 9.77 19.34 23.53
N ASP A 9 10.23 20.10 22.54
CA ASP A 9 9.97 21.54 22.41
C ASP A 9 10.31 22.30 23.70
N LEU A 10 11.43 21.93 24.35
CA LEU A 10 11.84 22.53 25.61
C LEU A 10 12.31 23.97 25.41
N HIS A 11 13.05 24.22 24.34
CA HIS A 11 13.64 25.51 23.99
C HIS A 11 14.42 26.18 25.14
N ILE A 12 15.14 25.40 25.93
CA ILE A 12 15.97 25.90 27.03
C ILE A 12 17.38 26.16 26.48
N PRO A 13 17.96 27.37 26.63
CA PRO A 13 17.46 28.51 27.42
C PRO A 13 16.74 29.58 26.58
N HIS A 14 16.58 29.38 25.26
CA HIS A 14 16.18 30.46 24.35
C HIS A 14 14.75 30.99 24.51
N ARG A 15 13.76 30.11 24.73
CA ARG A 15 12.35 30.48 24.88
C ARG A 15 11.79 30.19 26.28
N SER A 16 12.51 29.41 27.08
CA SER A 16 12.16 29.14 28.47
C SER A 16 13.42 28.94 29.31
N TYR A 17 13.35 29.29 30.59
CA TYR A 17 14.46 29.13 31.54
C TYR A 17 14.52 27.74 32.18
N GLY A 18 13.48 26.92 32.01
CA GLY A 18 13.46 25.56 32.57
C GLY A 18 12.08 24.93 32.63
N LEU A 19 12.05 23.65 33.00
CA LEU A 19 10.81 22.93 33.27
C LEU A 19 10.09 23.51 34.50
N PRO A 20 8.75 23.56 34.51
CA PRO A 20 7.97 23.90 35.70
C PRO A 20 8.33 23.03 36.90
N ASN A 21 8.36 23.62 38.10
CA ASN A 21 8.76 22.91 39.32
C ASN A 21 7.88 21.69 39.62
N LYS A 22 6.59 21.74 39.28
CA LYS A 22 5.68 20.59 39.45
C LYS A 22 6.05 19.44 38.52
N PHE A 23 6.49 19.71 37.28
CA PHE A 23 6.97 18.68 36.36
C PHE A 23 8.31 18.10 36.80
N LYS A 24 9.26 18.93 37.28
CA LYS A 24 10.54 18.44 37.84
C LYS A 24 10.35 17.44 38.98
N LYS A 25 9.34 17.64 39.84
CA LYS A 25 9.01 16.71 40.94
C LYS A 25 8.42 15.38 40.46
N LEU A 26 7.82 15.35 39.26
CA LEU A 26 7.25 14.13 38.66
C LEU A 26 8.28 13.35 37.85
N LEU A 27 9.19 14.07 37.17
CA LEU A 27 10.22 13.51 36.32
C LEU A 27 11.46 13.13 37.14
N VAL A 28 11.30 12.13 38.02
CA VAL A 28 12.37 11.61 38.88
C VAL A 28 12.97 10.31 38.33
N PRO A 29 14.27 10.05 38.55
CA PRO A 29 14.92 8.83 38.09
C PRO A 29 14.30 7.56 38.67
N GLY A 30 14.40 6.44 37.93
CA GLY A 30 14.04 5.09 38.41
C GLY A 30 12.59 4.66 38.16
N LYS A 31 11.70 5.57 37.75
CA LYS A 31 10.31 5.25 37.37
C LYS A 31 10.09 5.12 35.87
N ILE A 32 10.77 5.95 35.09
CA ILE A 32 10.70 6.00 33.62
C ILE A 32 11.83 5.13 33.07
N GLN A 33 11.52 4.18 32.19
CA GLN A 33 12.54 3.30 31.61
C GLN A 33 13.18 3.91 30.36
N LYS A 34 12.43 4.70 29.59
CA LYS A 34 12.87 5.27 28.31
C LYS A 34 12.34 6.67 28.08
N ILE A 35 13.10 7.50 27.38
CA ILE A 35 12.68 8.83 26.93
C ILE A 35 12.69 8.87 25.40
N LEU A 36 11.59 9.31 24.79
CA LEU A 36 11.48 9.62 23.37
C LEU A 36 11.36 11.14 23.24
N CYS A 37 12.43 11.77 22.75
CA CYS A 37 12.51 13.21 22.62
C CYS A 37 12.24 13.67 21.19
N THR A 38 11.23 14.52 20.99
CA THR A 38 10.89 15.06 19.67
C THR A 38 11.83 16.19 19.22
N GLY A 39 12.80 16.60 20.03
CA GLY A 39 13.80 17.62 19.69
C GLY A 39 13.51 19.00 20.31
N ASN A 40 14.26 20.01 19.87
CA ASN A 40 14.29 21.37 20.42
C ASN A 40 14.66 21.39 21.92
N THR A 41 15.66 20.59 22.27
CA THR A 41 16.36 20.68 23.58
C THR A 41 17.31 21.87 23.64
N VAL A 42 17.76 22.35 22.47
CA VAL A 42 18.64 23.50 22.22
C VAL A 42 20.06 23.28 22.71
N ASP A 43 20.28 23.16 24.03
CA ASP A 43 21.61 23.02 24.60
C ASP A 43 21.91 21.60 25.11
N LYS A 44 23.22 21.32 25.27
CA LYS A 44 23.70 20.01 25.72
C LYS A 44 23.30 19.73 27.17
N GLU A 45 23.25 20.75 28.03
CA GLU A 45 22.94 20.61 29.45
C GLU A 45 21.50 20.13 29.66
N THR A 46 20.56 20.65 28.88
CA THR A 46 19.16 20.22 28.87
C THR A 46 19.03 18.80 28.37
N PHE A 47 19.78 18.42 27.33
CA PHE A 47 19.81 17.04 26.86
C PHE A 47 20.39 16.08 27.90
N ASP A 48 21.48 16.46 28.56
CA ASP A 48 22.13 15.68 29.61
C ASP A 48 21.24 15.57 30.86
N TYR A 49 20.43 16.59 31.18
CA TYR A 49 19.41 16.51 32.22
C TYR A 49 18.39 15.39 31.92
N LEU A 50 17.92 15.23 30.68
CA LEU A 50 17.01 14.13 30.32
C LEU A 50 17.64 12.76 30.57
N ARG A 51 18.94 12.60 30.31
CA ARG A 51 19.68 11.36 30.61
C ARG A 51 19.72 11.02 32.10
N THR A 52 19.59 12.01 32.98
CA THR A 52 19.49 11.75 34.43
C THR A 52 18.16 11.12 34.82
N ILE A 53 17.09 11.39 34.06
CA ILE A 53 15.75 10.84 34.32
C ILE A 53 15.66 9.38 33.87
N ALA A 54 16.16 9.06 32.67
CA ALA A 54 16.25 7.68 32.18
C ALA A 54 17.52 7.49 31.33
N GLY A 55 18.19 6.35 31.51
CA GLY A 55 19.43 6.02 30.81
C GLY A 55 19.23 5.68 29.33
N ASP A 56 18.05 5.19 28.95
CA ASP A 56 17.67 4.93 27.55
C ASP A 56 16.93 6.15 26.98
N ILE A 57 17.61 6.92 26.13
CA ILE A 57 17.04 8.10 25.47
C ILE A 57 17.19 7.98 23.96
N VAL A 58 16.08 8.18 23.27
CA VAL A 58 16.00 8.25 21.81
C VAL A 58 15.49 9.63 21.46
N ALA A 59 16.29 10.39 20.70
CA ALA A 59 15.96 11.76 20.35
C ALA A 59 16.15 12.00 18.85
N VAL A 60 15.39 12.94 18.32
CA VAL A 60 15.52 13.44 16.95
C VAL A 60 15.85 14.92 16.94
N LYS A 61 16.37 15.40 15.82
CA LYS A 61 16.81 16.78 15.67
C LYS A 61 15.63 17.73 15.44
N GLY A 62 15.51 18.74 16.30
CA GLY A 62 14.64 19.89 16.09
C GLY A 62 15.29 21.02 15.29
N ASP A 63 14.48 21.97 14.83
CA ASP A 63 14.91 23.11 14.03
C ASP A 63 15.72 24.16 14.83
N PHE A 64 15.66 24.12 16.16
CA PHE A 64 16.45 24.93 17.08
C PHE A 64 17.59 24.17 17.76
N ASP A 65 17.76 22.87 17.49
CA ASP A 65 18.93 22.13 17.95
C ASP A 65 20.12 22.41 17.01
N ASP A 66 21.22 22.93 17.56
CA ASP A 66 22.38 23.35 16.77
C ASP A 66 22.92 22.21 15.86
N THR A 67 23.56 22.62 14.78
CA THR A 67 24.20 21.82 13.72
C THR A 67 25.23 20.80 14.22
N THR A 68 25.59 20.82 15.50
CA THR A 68 26.52 19.90 16.15
C THR A 68 25.87 18.73 16.89
N SER A 69 24.54 18.65 16.96
CA SER A 69 23.87 17.44 17.47
C SER A 69 23.88 16.35 16.39
N LYS A 70 24.53 15.20 16.65
CA LYS A 70 24.50 13.99 15.79
C LYS A 70 23.11 13.31 15.79
N LEU A 71 22.05 14.03 16.11
CA LEU A 71 20.70 13.50 16.21
C LEU A 71 20.14 13.28 14.80
N PRO A 72 19.49 12.14 14.55
CA PRO A 72 18.86 11.87 13.27
C PRO A 72 17.63 12.76 13.06
N GLN A 73 17.25 12.98 11.80
CA GLN A 73 16.02 13.72 11.46
C GLN A 73 14.75 12.97 11.86
N SER A 74 14.80 11.64 11.84
CA SER A 74 13.73 10.76 12.27
C SER A 74 14.32 9.48 12.86
N LYS A 75 13.56 8.79 13.70
CA LYS A 75 13.98 7.49 14.26
C LYS A 75 12.77 6.58 14.41
N VAL A 76 12.96 5.30 14.11
CA VAL A 76 11.99 4.23 14.42
C VAL A 76 12.59 3.35 15.50
N ILE A 77 11.76 3.01 16.48
CA ILE A 77 12.06 2.00 17.50
C ILE A 77 10.94 0.98 17.57
N THR A 78 11.22 -0.17 18.16
CA THR A 78 10.23 -1.22 18.39
C THR A 78 10.11 -1.47 19.89
N GLU A 79 8.91 -1.36 20.43
CA GLU A 79 8.58 -1.66 21.82
C GLU A 79 7.40 -2.63 21.87
N GLY A 80 7.62 -3.85 22.37
CA GLY A 80 6.65 -4.93 22.22
C GLY A 80 6.42 -5.29 20.74
N GLU A 81 5.18 -5.27 20.29
CA GLU A 81 4.81 -5.46 18.87
C GLU A 81 4.65 -4.13 18.10
N LEU A 82 4.84 -2.98 18.76
CA LEU A 82 4.61 -1.67 18.18
C LEU A 82 5.89 -1.07 17.60
N LYS A 83 5.81 -0.61 16.36
CA LYS A 83 6.81 0.29 15.77
C LYS A 83 6.43 1.73 16.09
N ILE A 84 7.33 2.47 16.73
CA ILE A 84 7.15 3.87 17.13
C ILE A 84 8.10 4.74 16.33
N GLY A 85 7.55 5.64 15.52
CA GLY A 85 8.27 6.66 14.79
C GLY A 85 8.40 7.93 15.61
N ILE A 86 9.53 8.61 15.47
CA ILE A 86 9.82 9.86 16.15
C ILE A 86 10.31 10.82 15.08
N ILE A 87 9.69 11.99 15.00
CA ILE A 87 10.08 13.12 14.17
C ILE A 87 9.93 14.40 14.98
N HIS A 88 10.59 15.48 14.54
CA HIS A 88 10.37 16.78 15.15
C HIS A 88 9.07 17.42 14.67
N GLY A 89 8.71 17.29 13.39
CA GLY A 89 7.48 17.89 12.83
C GLY A 89 7.71 19.13 11.97
N HIS A 90 8.84 19.84 12.10
CA HIS A 90 9.21 20.96 11.20
C HIS A 90 9.32 20.53 9.73
N GLN A 91 9.53 19.24 9.51
CA GLN A 91 9.65 18.58 8.21
C GLN A 91 8.30 18.40 7.50
N ILE A 92 7.18 18.55 8.20
CA ILE A 92 5.84 18.23 7.70
C ILE A 92 5.20 19.49 7.13
N ILE A 93 4.68 19.44 5.90
CA ILE A 93 4.03 20.60 5.27
C ILE A 93 2.63 20.16 4.78
N PRO A 94 1.55 20.78 5.27
CA PRO A 94 1.49 21.81 6.32
C PRO A 94 1.88 21.28 7.72
N TRP A 95 2.44 22.14 8.59
CA TRP A 95 2.83 21.73 9.95
C TRP A 95 1.62 21.27 10.77
N GLY A 96 1.71 20.07 11.35
CA GLY A 96 0.64 19.48 12.17
C GLY A 96 -0.54 18.90 11.38
N ASP A 97 -0.48 18.89 10.04
CA ASP A 97 -1.55 18.32 9.21
C ASP A 97 -1.63 16.79 9.36
N SER A 98 -2.84 16.28 9.61
CA SER A 98 -3.06 14.86 9.91
C SER A 98 -2.84 13.95 8.70
N GLU A 99 -3.15 14.39 7.48
CA GLU A 99 -2.91 13.63 6.26
C GLU A 99 -1.40 13.53 5.96
N ALA A 100 -0.67 14.64 6.09
CA ALA A 100 0.78 14.68 5.89
C ALA A 100 1.55 13.86 6.94
N LEU A 101 1.10 13.91 8.19
CA LEU A 101 1.64 13.05 9.26
C LEU A 101 1.37 11.57 8.97
N ASP A 102 0.19 11.20 8.48
CA ASP A 102 -0.12 9.82 8.11
C ASP A 102 0.70 9.31 6.94
N ILE A 103 0.94 10.14 5.91
CA ILE A 103 1.87 9.80 4.82
C ILE A 103 3.26 9.48 5.37
N THR A 104 3.75 10.30 6.31
CA THR A 104 5.06 10.09 6.93
C THR A 104 5.08 8.81 7.79
N ALA A 105 4.03 8.56 8.57
CA ALA A 105 3.91 7.35 9.37
C ALA A 105 3.89 6.08 8.51
N ARG A 106 3.23 6.13 7.34
CA ARG A 106 3.24 5.05 6.35
C ARG A 106 4.63 4.81 5.77
N GLN A 107 5.33 5.88 5.38
CA GLN A 107 6.71 5.80 4.87
C GLN A 107 7.70 5.22 5.89
N MET A 108 7.48 5.53 7.17
CA MET A 108 8.29 4.99 8.28
C MET A 108 7.83 3.60 8.74
N GLU A 109 6.71 3.09 8.22
CA GLU A 109 6.07 1.83 8.62
C GLU A 109 5.78 1.73 10.14
N VAL A 110 5.27 2.80 10.75
CA VAL A 110 5.05 2.85 12.20
C VAL A 110 3.58 2.72 12.58
N ASP A 111 3.33 2.10 13.74
CA ASP A 111 2.00 2.01 14.35
C ASP A 111 1.67 3.27 15.17
N VAL A 112 2.71 3.89 15.77
CA VAL A 112 2.61 5.13 16.55
C VAL A 112 3.60 6.15 15.98
N LEU A 113 3.17 7.40 15.74
CA LEU A 113 4.05 8.50 15.34
C LEU A 113 4.08 9.59 16.41
N LEU A 114 5.26 9.85 16.97
CA LEU A 114 5.54 11.01 17.80
C LEU A 114 6.03 12.17 16.94
N SER A 115 5.41 13.34 17.10
CA SER A 115 5.78 14.59 16.43
C SER A 115 5.79 15.76 17.43
N GLY A 116 6.63 16.78 17.23
CA GLY A 116 6.67 18.00 18.04
C GLY A 116 6.34 19.23 17.20
N HIS A 117 7.11 20.31 17.38
CA HIS A 117 7.14 21.54 16.58
C HIS A 117 5.93 22.49 16.72
N THR A 118 4.71 21.96 16.83
CA THR A 118 3.51 22.81 17.01
C THR A 118 3.36 23.35 18.43
N HIS A 119 4.09 22.78 19.40
CA HIS A 119 4.00 23.02 20.84
C HIS A 119 2.61 22.74 21.45
N LYS A 120 1.70 22.16 20.67
CA LYS A 120 0.32 21.86 21.07
C LYS A 120 0.20 20.36 21.30
N PHE A 121 -0.25 19.99 22.50
CA PHE A 121 -0.59 18.60 22.77
C PHE A 121 -1.73 18.15 21.87
N GLU A 122 -1.52 17.04 21.15
CA GLU A 122 -2.53 16.35 20.36
C GLU A 122 -2.30 14.85 20.49
N ALA A 123 -3.36 14.07 20.62
CA ALA A 123 -3.29 12.62 20.55
C ALA A 123 -4.58 12.08 19.94
N TYR A 124 -4.45 11.36 18.82
CA TYR A 124 -5.61 10.89 18.07
C TYR A 124 -5.27 9.65 17.24
N GLU A 125 -6.31 8.88 16.92
CA GLU A 125 -6.22 7.79 15.95
C GLU A 125 -6.59 8.31 14.57
N TYR A 126 -5.82 7.91 13.56
CA TYR A 126 -6.10 8.22 12.16
C TYR A 126 -5.58 7.08 11.27
N ASN A 127 -6.44 6.56 10.37
CA ASN A 127 -6.15 5.41 9.50
C ASN A 127 -5.48 4.22 10.23
N GLY A 128 -5.98 3.88 11.42
CA GLY A 128 -5.50 2.74 12.22
C GLY A 128 -4.15 2.94 12.93
N ARG A 129 -3.54 4.13 12.81
CA ARG A 129 -2.30 4.52 13.51
C ARG A 129 -2.59 5.54 14.60
N PHE A 130 -1.68 5.63 15.56
CA PHE A 130 -1.79 6.57 16.67
C PHE A 130 -0.78 7.69 16.56
N PHE A 131 -1.26 8.92 16.60
CA PHE A 131 -0.42 10.12 16.49
C PHE A 131 -0.40 10.81 17.84
N ILE A 132 0.79 11.18 18.31
CA ILE A 132 0.96 11.89 19.57
C ILE A 132 1.92 13.06 19.33
N ASN A 133 1.48 14.25 19.72
CA ASN A 133 2.32 15.40 19.96
C ASN A 133 2.35 15.67 21.47
N PRO A 134 3.49 15.58 22.17
CA PRO A 134 3.55 15.80 23.60
C PRO A 134 3.31 17.28 23.98
N GLY A 135 3.32 18.19 23.01
CA GLY A 135 3.38 19.63 23.21
C GLY A 135 4.75 20.07 23.73
N SER A 136 4.80 21.27 24.29
CA SER A 136 6.02 21.83 24.87
C SER A 136 6.05 21.65 26.40
N ALA A 137 7.01 20.88 26.92
CA ALA A 137 7.06 20.60 28.37
C ALA A 137 7.45 21.80 29.23
N THR A 138 7.99 22.85 28.63
CA THR A 138 8.28 24.12 29.31
C THR A 138 7.18 25.16 29.14
N GLY A 139 6.17 24.91 28.29
CA GLY A 139 5.27 25.95 27.80
C GLY A 139 5.96 27.04 26.96
N ALA A 140 7.03 26.72 26.25
CA ALA A 140 7.63 27.63 25.28
C ALA A 140 6.60 28.10 24.26
N TYR A 141 6.63 29.39 23.91
CA TYR A 141 5.73 29.98 22.92
C TYR A 141 5.97 29.41 21.51
N SER A 142 4.89 29.24 20.75
CA SER A 142 4.87 28.94 19.31
C SER A 142 3.77 29.75 18.63
N SER A 143 4.05 30.22 17.41
CA SER A 143 3.10 30.94 16.56
C SER A 143 1.97 30.05 16.00
N MET A 144 2.08 28.73 16.17
CA MET A 144 1.07 27.75 15.73
C MET A 144 0.01 27.46 16.81
N SER A 145 0.19 27.98 18.02
CA SER A 145 -0.77 27.78 19.10
C SER A 145 -1.82 28.88 19.07
N ASP A 146 -3.10 28.50 18.88
CA ASP A 146 -4.25 29.42 18.99
C ASP A 146 -4.53 29.84 20.45
N ALA A 147 -3.82 29.26 21.43
CA ALA A 147 -4.00 29.56 22.83
C ALA A 147 -3.33 30.90 23.19
N THR A 148 -4.07 31.73 23.93
CA THR A 148 -3.55 33.01 24.47
C THR A 148 -2.36 32.83 25.41
N GLU A 149 -2.25 31.66 26.05
CA GLU A 149 -1.11 31.25 26.87
C GLU A 149 -0.71 29.80 26.54
N PRO A 150 0.59 29.49 26.35
CA PRO A 150 1.04 28.12 26.13
C PRO A 150 0.82 27.27 27.38
N ILE A 151 0.21 26.10 27.23
CA ILE A 151 0.02 25.14 28.32
C ILE A 151 1.20 24.17 28.33
N PRO A 152 2.06 24.16 29.38
CA PRO A 152 3.13 23.18 29.48
C PRO A 152 2.57 21.77 29.51
N SER A 153 3.12 20.87 28.68
CA SER A 153 2.67 19.47 28.65
C SER A 153 3.76 18.46 28.30
N PHE A 154 3.59 17.23 28.79
CA PHE A 154 4.34 16.06 28.36
C PHE A 154 3.46 14.80 28.45
N VAL A 155 3.93 13.69 27.88
CA VAL A 155 3.16 12.43 27.85
C VAL A 155 3.97 11.29 28.46
N LEU A 156 3.36 10.52 29.34
CA LEU A 156 3.83 9.19 29.72
C LEU A 156 3.04 8.14 28.97
N MET A 157 3.73 7.19 28.35
CA MET A 157 3.16 6.09 27.61
C MET A 157 3.47 4.79 28.34
N ASP A 158 2.44 4.10 28.81
CA ASP A 158 2.55 2.71 29.24
C ASP A 158 2.36 1.80 28.02
N ILE A 159 3.46 1.26 27.52
CA ILE A 159 3.48 0.38 26.36
C ILE A 159 3.34 -1.07 26.83
N GLN A 160 2.25 -1.68 26.37
CA GLN A 160 1.95 -3.10 26.51
C GLN A 160 2.06 -3.76 25.13
N ALA A 161 2.09 -5.09 25.06
CA ALA A 161 2.48 -5.84 23.86
C ALA A 161 1.94 -5.26 22.53
N SER A 162 0.65 -4.92 22.46
CA SER A 162 -0.01 -4.34 21.28
C SER A 162 -0.86 -3.11 21.58
N SER A 163 -0.69 -2.47 22.74
CA SER A 163 -1.46 -1.29 23.13
C SER A 163 -0.59 -0.25 23.82
N VAL A 164 -1.00 1.01 23.71
CA VAL A 164 -0.39 2.14 24.40
C VAL A 164 -1.46 2.83 25.23
N VAL A 165 -1.23 2.90 26.54
CA VAL A 165 -2.00 3.76 27.42
C VAL A 165 -1.20 5.05 27.61
N THR A 166 -1.75 6.18 27.17
CA THR A 166 -1.12 7.49 27.28
C THR A 166 -1.71 8.29 28.43
N TYR A 167 -0.84 8.84 29.25
CA TYR A 167 -1.13 9.75 30.35
C TYR A 167 -0.54 11.11 30.00
N VAL A 168 -1.41 12.08 29.77
CA VAL A 168 -1.05 13.41 29.33
C VAL A 168 -1.03 14.33 30.53
N TYR A 169 0.11 14.92 30.82
CA TYR A 169 0.29 15.85 31.93
C TYR A 169 0.24 17.27 31.38
N LYS A 170 -0.73 18.07 31.80
CA LYS A 170 -0.89 19.49 31.44
C LYS A 170 -0.81 20.34 32.69
N LEU A 171 -0.10 21.46 32.65
CA LEU A 171 -0.07 22.43 33.75
C LEU A 171 -1.05 23.57 33.47
N ILE A 172 -2.18 23.61 34.18
CA ILE A 172 -3.28 24.58 33.99
C ILE A 172 -3.61 25.16 35.35
N ASP A 173 -3.64 26.50 35.47
CA ASP A 173 -3.90 27.21 36.73
C ASP A 173 -2.95 26.79 37.86
N ASP A 174 -1.68 26.60 37.53
CA ASP A 174 -0.64 26.00 38.39
C ASP A 174 -0.94 24.54 38.80
N GLU A 175 -2.05 23.91 38.43
CA GLU A 175 -2.33 22.51 38.77
C GLU A 175 -1.94 21.53 37.65
N VAL A 176 -1.43 20.36 38.03
CA VAL A 176 -1.11 19.30 37.06
C VAL A 176 -2.36 18.46 36.82
N LYS A 177 -2.97 18.63 35.65
CA LYS A 177 -4.10 17.83 35.18
C LYS A 177 -3.58 16.65 34.36
N VAL A 178 -4.15 15.46 34.63
CA VAL A 178 -3.78 14.22 33.94
C VAL A 178 -4.96 13.70 33.15
N GLU A 179 -4.77 13.50 31.86
CA GLU A 179 -5.76 12.91 30.95
C GLU A 179 -5.26 11.53 30.49
N LYS A 180 -6.16 10.54 30.39
CA LYS A 180 -5.83 9.18 30.00
C LYS A 180 -6.47 8.86 28.65
N LEU A 181 -5.68 8.45 27.67
CA LEU A 181 -6.17 7.92 26.39
C LEU A 181 -5.58 6.53 26.16
N GLU A 182 -6.33 5.64 25.52
CA GLU A 182 -5.90 4.28 25.22
C GLU A 182 -5.96 4.05 23.72
N TYR A 183 -4.84 3.58 23.17
CA TYR A 183 -4.75 3.08 21.81
C TYR A 183 -4.46 1.60 21.85
N LYS A 184 -5.21 0.82 21.09
CA LYS A 184 -4.94 -0.59 20.87
C LYS A 184 -4.69 -0.79 19.40
N ARG A 185 -3.53 -1.34 19.06
CA ARG A 185 -3.24 -1.73 17.67
C ARG A 185 -4.39 -2.61 17.19
N PRO A 186 -5.06 -2.26 16.08
CA PRO A 186 -6.08 -3.12 15.51
C PRO A 186 -5.51 -4.52 15.33
N ALA A 187 -6.23 -5.56 15.75
CA ALA A 187 -5.82 -6.96 15.58
C ALA A 187 -5.55 -7.34 14.10
N ASP A 188 -5.97 -6.45 13.21
CA ASP A 188 -5.97 -6.57 11.77
C ASP A 188 -4.76 -5.89 11.10
N ALA A 189 -3.95 -5.12 11.84
CA ALA A 189 -2.79 -4.42 11.27
C ALA A 189 -1.65 -5.36 10.81
N LYS A 190 -1.71 -6.65 11.16
CA LYS A 190 -0.83 -7.71 10.63
C LYS A 190 -1.39 -8.41 9.38
N ILE A 191 -2.56 -8.01 8.86
CA ILE A 191 -3.23 -8.73 7.78
C ILE A 191 -2.67 -8.30 6.42
N TYR A 192 -1.54 -8.96 6.11
CA TYR A 192 -0.89 -9.21 4.83
C TYR A 192 -0.15 -8.08 4.11
N HIS A 193 1.16 -8.12 4.35
CA HIS A 193 2.18 -7.71 3.41
C HIS A 193 2.93 -8.95 2.87
N MET A 194 2.22 -9.98 2.42
CA MET A 194 2.83 -11.28 2.07
C MET A 194 3.95 -11.12 1.04
N SER A 195 3.73 -10.31 0.01
CA SER A 195 4.73 -10.06 -1.03
C SER A 195 5.92 -9.22 -0.54
N LEU A 196 5.83 -8.45 0.55
CA LEU A 196 6.97 -7.65 1.04
C LEU A 196 8.15 -8.52 1.44
N SER A 197 7.92 -9.77 1.88
CA SER A 197 8.99 -10.73 2.17
C SER A 197 9.86 -11.07 0.95
N THR A 198 9.36 -10.83 -0.25
CA THR A 198 10.04 -11.12 -1.53
C THR A 198 10.41 -9.84 -2.28
N LEU A 199 10.12 -8.66 -1.73
CA LEU A 199 10.38 -7.38 -2.37
C LEU A 199 11.88 -7.14 -2.50
N LYS A 200 12.33 -6.90 -3.73
CA LYS A 200 13.73 -6.58 -4.05
C LYS A 200 13.91 -5.09 -4.27
N GLU A 201 13.00 -4.49 -5.04
CA GLU A 201 13.06 -3.08 -5.43
C GLU A 201 11.65 -2.56 -5.64
N ASN A 202 11.42 -1.30 -5.28
CA ASN A 202 10.24 -0.56 -5.70
C ASN A 202 10.63 0.86 -6.10
N GLY A 203 9.76 1.51 -6.84
CA GLY A 203 10.00 2.90 -7.20
C GLY A 203 9.01 3.42 -8.21
N TYR A 204 9.41 4.53 -8.81
CA TYR A 204 8.63 5.23 -9.81
C TYR A 204 9.47 5.42 -11.06
N ILE A 205 8.84 5.21 -12.20
CA ILE A 205 9.44 5.50 -13.50
C ILE A 205 8.54 6.41 -14.30
N GLN A 206 9.14 7.19 -15.19
CA GLN A 206 8.41 8.07 -16.07
C GLN A 206 8.26 7.41 -17.45
N VAL A 207 7.03 7.06 -17.84
CA VAL A 207 6.69 6.58 -19.18
C VAL A 207 6.22 7.71 -20.07
N ALA A 208 5.99 7.41 -21.35
CA ALA A 208 5.41 8.29 -22.36
C ALA A 208 6.25 9.55 -22.69
N LYS A 209 7.55 9.55 -22.38
CA LYS A 209 8.45 10.71 -22.57
C LYS A 209 8.50 11.26 -24.01
N LYS A 210 8.27 10.38 -25.00
CA LYS A 210 8.35 10.71 -26.44
C LYS A 210 6.99 10.72 -27.14
N ARG A 211 5.88 10.72 -26.38
CA ARG A 211 4.52 10.69 -26.92
C ARG A 211 3.92 12.10 -26.88
N GLU A 212 2.83 12.31 -27.62
CA GLU A 212 2.15 13.62 -27.67
C GLU A 212 1.57 14.05 -26.32
N ASN A 213 1.18 13.08 -25.49
CA ASN A 213 0.67 13.34 -24.14
C ASN A 213 1.81 13.50 -23.14
N PRO A 214 1.61 14.29 -22.05
CA PRO A 214 2.62 14.46 -21.01
C PRO A 214 3.12 13.12 -20.44
N PRO A 215 4.39 13.06 -20.00
CA PRO A 215 4.91 11.88 -19.34
C PRO A 215 4.13 11.54 -18.06
N VAL A 216 4.09 10.26 -17.72
CA VAL A 216 3.28 9.71 -16.61
C VAL A 216 4.21 8.98 -15.65
N MET A 217 4.13 9.26 -14.35
CA MET A 217 4.84 8.47 -13.34
C MET A 217 4.07 7.18 -13.03
N ILE A 218 4.74 6.04 -13.19
CA ILE A 218 4.21 4.71 -12.90
C ILE A 218 4.96 4.11 -11.71
N TYR A 219 4.22 3.69 -10.70
CA TYR A 219 4.74 2.91 -9.57
C TYR A 219 4.92 1.44 -9.95
N TYR A 220 6.01 0.83 -9.49
CA TYR A 220 6.26 -0.60 -9.69
C TYR A 220 6.98 -1.24 -8.49
N GLU A 221 6.84 -2.56 -8.36
CA GLU A 221 7.60 -3.42 -7.45
C GLU A 221 8.21 -4.59 -8.23
N LEU A 222 9.46 -4.95 -7.90
CA LEU A 222 10.14 -6.16 -8.33
C LEU A 222 10.28 -7.12 -7.16
N HIS A 223 9.91 -8.37 -7.38
CA HIS A 223 9.97 -9.43 -6.38
C HIS A 223 10.79 -10.63 -6.88
N GLY A 224 11.55 -11.23 -5.98
CA GLY A 224 12.45 -12.34 -6.33
C GLY A 224 13.67 -11.90 -7.15
N ASP A 225 14.54 -12.86 -7.43
CA ASP A 225 15.82 -12.67 -8.12
C ASP A 225 16.11 -13.77 -9.15
N GLY A 226 15.09 -14.55 -9.52
CA GLY A 226 15.23 -15.62 -10.50
C GLY A 226 15.46 -15.10 -11.93
N PRO A 227 16.05 -15.94 -12.81
CA PRO A 227 16.48 -15.53 -14.14
C PRO A 227 15.33 -15.29 -15.15
N GLU A 228 14.14 -15.84 -14.91
CA GLU A 228 12.99 -15.67 -15.80
C GLU A 228 12.16 -14.44 -15.39
N HIS A 229 11.75 -13.62 -16.35
CA HIS A 229 11.03 -12.37 -16.07
C HIS A 229 9.52 -12.54 -16.24
N VAL A 230 8.74 -12.16 -15.24
CA VAL A 230 7.26 -12.24 -15.26
C VAL A 230 6.68 -10.86 -15.02
N VAL A 231 5.63 -10.48 -15.76
CA VAL A 231 4.88 -9.24 -15.55
C VAL A 231 3.41 -9.58 -15.29
N LEU A 232 2.89 -9.13 -14.15
CA LEU A 232 1.50 -9.32 -13.78
C LEU A 232 0.75 -7.99 -13.95
N ILE A 233 -0.25 -7.97 -14.83
CA ILE A 233 -1.03 -6.77 -15.18
C ILE A 233 -2.42 -6.86 -14.57
N MET A 234 -2.70 -5.95 -13.64
CA MET A 234 -3.96 -5.94 -12.88
C MET A 234 -5.12 -5.32 -13.68
N GLY A 235 -6.34 -5.70 -13.31
CA GLY A 235 -7.59 -5.27 -13.91
C GLY A 235 -8.06 -3.85 -13.53
N LEU A 236 -9.23 -3.50 -14.06
CA LEU A 236 -9.89 -2.20 -13.87
C LEU A 236 -10.05 -1.86 -12.38
N ASN A 237 -9.68 -0.63 -12.00
CA ASN A 237 -9.90 -0.06 -10.66
C ASN A 237 -9.31 -0.90 -9.51
N SER A 238 -8.30 -1.71 -9.81
CA SER A 238 -7.70 -2.64 -8.86
C SER A 238 -6.21 -2.35 -8.75
N SER A 239 -5.73 -2.31 -7.51
CA SER A 239 -4.32 -2.09 -7.21
C SER A 239 -3.48 -3.31 -7.60
N CYS A 240 -2.26 -3.08 -8.05
CA CYS A 240 -1.29 -4.15 -8.31
C CYS A 240 -1.08 -5.09 -7.10
N PHE A 241 -1.32 -4.62 -5.87
CA PHE A 241 -1.23 -5.42 -4.66
C PHE A 241 -2.25 -6.57 -4.59
N ALA A 242 -3.28 -6.57 -5.45
CA ALA A 242 -4.17 -7.73 -5.57
C ALA A 242 -3.48 -8.98 -6.14
N TRP A 243 -2.27 -8.86 -6.70
CA TRP A 243 -1.41 -9.98 -7.11
C TRP A 243 -0.55 -10.57 -5.98
N GLU A 244 -0.70 -10.15 -4.72
CA GLU A 244 0.24 -10.51 -3.64
C GLU A 244 0.46 -12.03 -3.47
N LEU A 245 -0.60 -12.83 -3.66
CA LEU A 245 -0.55 -14.29 -3.53
C LEU A 245 0.28 -14.94 -4.66
N GLN A 246 0.10 -14.45 -5.88
CA GLN A 246 0.82 -14.90 -7.07
C GLN A 246 2.27 -14.43 -7.01
N THR A 247 2.47 -13.17 -6.66
CA THR A 247 3.80 -12.54 -6.56
C THR A 247 4.67 -13.28 -5.55
N LYS A 248 4.14 -13.52 -4.34
CA LYS A 248 4.86 -14.27 -3.31
C LYS A 248 5.21 -15.68 -3.80
N TYR A 249 4.23 -16.41 -4.31
CA TYR A 249 4.43 -17.78 -4.76
C TYR A 249 5.50 -17.88 -5.85
N LEU A 250 5.39 -17.07 -6.91
CA LEU A 250 6.32 -17.09 -8.03
C LEU A 250 7.73 -16.69 -7.59
N ALA A 251 7.88 -15.66 -6.77
CA ALA A 251 9.18 -15.25 -6.24
C ALA A 251 9.80 -16.34 -5.34
N ASP A 252 9.02 -16.97 -4.47
CA ASP A 252 9.49 -18.04 -3.57
C ASP A 252 9.95 -19.30 -4.32
N THR A 253 9.56 -19.48 -5.59
CA THR A 253 10.12 -20.58 -6.42
C THR A 253 11.61 -20.41 -6.72
N GLY A 254 12.14 -19.18 -6.61
CA GLY A 254 13.51 -18.83 -7.02
C GLY A 254 13.74 -18.82 -8.54
N LYS A 255 12.73 -19.16 -9.35
CA LYS A 255 12.84 -19.20 -10.82
C LYS A 255 12.62 -17.82 -11.45
N TYR A 256 11.82 -16.97 -10.81
CA TYR A 256 11.30 -15.76 -11.43
C TYR A 256 11.76 -14.48 -10.72
N THR A 257 11.98 -13.43 -11.51
CA THR A 257 11.84 -12.04 -11.06
C THR A 257 10.48 -11.53 -11.55
N VAL A 258 9.62 -11.11 -10.62
CA VAL A 258 8.22 -10.75 -10.86
C VAL A 258 8.04 -9.25 -10.78
N LEU A 259 7.53 -8.65 -11.84
CA LEU A 259 7.14 -7.25 -11.93
C LEU A 259 5.63 -7.11 -11.70
N ILE A 260 5.26 -6.32 -10.71
CA ILE A 260 3.91 -5.78 -10.55
C ILE A 260 3.97 -4.26 -10.61
N PHE A 261 2.93 -3.62 -11.14
CA PHE A 261 2.89 -2.16 -11.26
C PHE A 261 1.47 -1.63 -11.25
N GLU A 262 1.30 -0.38 -10.80
CA GLU A 262 0.02 0.30 -10.83
C GLU A 262 -0.21 0.91 -12.22
N ASN A 263 -1.27 0.49 -12.91
CA ASN A 263 -1.67 1.08 -14.18
C ASN A 263 -1.90 2.60 -14.05
N ARG A 264 -1.71 3.37 -15.14
CA ARG A 264 -2.09 4.79 -15.17
C ARG A 264 -3.51 5.00 -14.65
N GLY A 265 -3.70 6.03 -13.85
CA GLY A 265 -4.97 6.31 -13.20
C GLY A 265 -5.32 5.40 -12.02
N MET A 266 -4.35 4.65 -11.48
CA MET A 266 -4.53 3.81 -10.30
C MET A 266 -3.50 4.12 -9.21
N GLY A 267 -3.99 4.20 -7.98
CA GLY A 267 -3.15 4.04 -6.79
C GLY A 267 -1.99 5.02 -6.73
N LEU A 268 -0.79 4.46 -6.62
CA LEU A 268 0.44 5.21 -6.51
C LEU A 268 0.88 5.86 -7.83
N SER A 269 0.36 5.41 -8.98
CA SER A 269 0.66 5.98 -10.29
C SER A 269 -0.12 7.26 -10.59
N ASP A 270 0.41 8.08 -11.50
CA ASP A 270 -0.24 9.30 -11.95
C ASP A 270 -1.58 9.01 -12.64
N ALA A 271 -2.51 9.97 -12.51
CA ALA A 271 -3.82 9.95 -13.16
C ALA A 271 -3.93 11.14 -14.14
N PRO A 272 -3.27 11.08 -15.32
CA PRO A 272 -3.33 12.16 -16.30
C PRO A 272 -4.77 12.39 -16.77
N ARG A 273 -5.11 13.65 -17.08
CA ARG A 273 -6.45 13.98 -17.61
C ARG A 273 -6.67 13.37 -18.99
N GLY A 274 -7.91 12.97 -19.26
CA GLY A 274 -8.33 12.47 -20.57
C GLY A 274 -8.78 11.02 -20.56
N LEU A 275 -9.17 10.53 -21.73
CA LEU A 275 -9.56 9.14 -21.92
C LEU A 275 -8.32 8.29 -22.16
N TYR A 276 -8.23 7.13 -21.53
CA TYR A 276 -7.15 6.19 -21.78
C TYR A 276 -7.56 5.18 -22.86
N SER A 277 -6.57 4.50 -23.42
CA SER A 277 -6.77 3.33 -24.27
C SER A 277 -5.87 2.20 -23.81
N THR A 278 -6.31 0.96 -24.02
CA THR A 278 -5.51 -0.24 -23.70
C THR A 278 -4.22 -0.29 -24.51
N SER A 279 -4.19 0.20 -25.76
CA SER A 279 -2.96 0.34 -26.54
C SER A 279 -2.00 1.37 -25.94
N GLN A 280 -2.50 2.45 -25.34
CA GLN A 280 -1.65 3.43 -24.63
C GLN A 280 -1.06 2.83 -23.36
N MET A 281 -1.88 2.08 -22.60
CA MET A 281 -1.43 1.38 -21.40
C MET A 281 -0.42 0.28 -21.73
N ALA A 282 -0.59 -0.44 -22.85
CA ALA A 282 0.39 -1.40 -23.35
C ALA A 282 1.75 -0.75 -23.64
N GLN A 283 1.77 0.43 -24.27
CA GLN A 283 3.02 1.16 -24.47
C GLN A 283 3.69 1.56 -23.14
N ASP A 284 2.94 1.84 -22.07
CA ASP A 284 3.54 2.10 -20.75
C ASP A 284 4.29 0.90 -20.21
N VAL A 285 3.72 -0.29 -20.40
CA VAL A 285 4.40 -1.53 -20.02
C VAL A 285 5.68 -1.70 -20.83
N ILE A 286 5.68 -1.40 -22.13
CA ILE A 286 6.92 -1.43 -22.93
C ILE A 286 7.97 -0.44 -22.41
N ASP A 287 7.60 0.80 -22.10
CA ASP A 287 8.52 1.79 -21.53
C ASP A 287 9.08 1.33 -20.16
N LEU A 288 8.25 0.69 -19.34
CA LEU A 288 8.64 0.11 -18.05
C LEU A 288 9.61 -1.07 -18.24
N LEU A 289 9.33 -2.01 -19.15
CA LEU A 289 10.24 -3.11 -19.47
C LEU A 289 11.56 -2.61 -20.05
N ASP A 290 11.51 -1.56 -20.86
CA ASP A 290 12.70 -0.94 -21.41
C ASP A 290 13.58 -0.29 -20.35
N HIS A 291 12.97 0.33 -19.33
CA HIS A 291 13.67 0.86 -18.17
C HIS A 291 14.38 -0.23 -17.37
N LEU A 292 13.73 -1.38 -17.20
CA LEU A 292 14.28 -2.54 -16.49
C LEU A 292 15.30 -3.34 -17.32
N GLY A 293 15.49 -3.00 -18.59
CA GLY A 293 16.36 -3.74 -19.50
C GLY A 293 15.79 -5.07 -19.97
N TRP A 294 14.49 -5.33 -19.75
CA TRP A 294 13.81 -6.56 -20.14
C TRP A 294 13.38 -6.49 -21.60
N LYS A 295 14.33 -6.76 -22.51
CA LYS A 295 14.16 -6.59 -23.96
C LYS A 295 13.48 -7.75 -24.67
N GLU A 296 13.41 -8.92 -24.06
CA GLU A 296 12.80 -10.12 -24.63
C GLU A 296 12.53 -11.13 -23.52
N ASN A 297 11.88 -12.24 -23.88
CA ASN A 297 11.69 -13.40 -23.00
C ASN A 297 10.88 -13.10 -21.73
N VAL A 298 9.92 -12.17 -21.79
CA VAL A 298 9.06 -11.82 -20.66
C VAL A 298 7.78 -12.65 -20.66
N HIS A 299 7.44 -13.30 -19.55
CA HIS A 299 6.14 -13.95 -19.35
C HIS A 299 5.08 -12.92 -18.96
N LEU A 300 3.91 -12.97 -19.58
CA LEU A 300 2.78 -12.09 -19.26
C LEU A 300 1.65 -12.84 -18.57
N ASP A 301 1.09 -12.25 -17.53
CA ASP A 301 -0.22 -12.60 -16.98
C ASP A 301 -1.08 -11.37 -16.82
N GLY A 302 -2.20 -11.33 -17.54
CA GLY A 302 -3.16 -10.23 -17.49
C GLY A 302 -4.53 -10.71 -17.04
N VAL A 303 -5.08 -10.08 -16.00
CA VAL A 303 -6.46 -10.31 -15.56
C VAL A 303 -7.37 -9.17 -16.02
N SER A 304 -8.52 -9.49 -16.61
CA SER A 304 -9.54 -8.50 -16.98
C SER A 304 -9.00 -7.43 -17.92
N MET A 305 -9.04 -6.14 -17.55
CA MET A 305 -8.36 -5.05 -18.28
C MET A 305 -6.87 -5.35 -18.52
N GLY A 306 -6.19 -6.00 -17.59
CA GLY A 306 -4.80 -6.42 -17.77
C GLY A 306 -4.63 -7.41 -18.92
N GLY A 307 -5.60 -8.32 -19.12
CA GLY A 307 -5.62 -9.20 -20.30
C GLY A 307 -5.83 -8.45 -21.61
N MET A 308 -6.66 -7.40 -21.61
CA MET A 308 -6.85 -6.52 -22.77
C MET A 308 -5.55 -5.79 -23.14
N ILE A 309 -4.81 -5.31 -22.13
CA ILE A 309 -3.49 -4.70 -22.30
C ILE A 309 -2.50 -5.73 -22.83
N SER A 310 -2.50 -6.96 -22.30
CA SER A 310 -1.64 -8.04 -22.79
C SER A 310 -1.91 -8.43 -24.25
N LEU A 311 -3.18 -8.40 -24.70
CA LEU A 311 -3.50 -8.61 -26.12
C LEU A 311 -2.91 -7.50 -27.01
N GLU A 312 -2.99 -6.25 -26.58
CA GLU A 312 -2.37 -5.12 -27.29
C GLU A 312 -0.83 -5.25 -27.33
N LEU A 313 -0.22 -5.67 -26.22
CA LEU A 313 1.22 -5.93 -26.12
C LEU A 313 1.68 -6.98 -27.12
N VAL A 314 1.10 -8.18 -27.06
CA VAL A 314 1.58 -9.31 -27.85
C VAL A 314 1.23 -9.15 -29.33
N SER A 315 0.09 -8.55 -29.67
CA SER A 315 -0.23 -8.29 -31.08
C SER A 315 0.65 -7.22 -31.72
N THR A 316 1.34 -6.39 -30.93
CA THR A 316 2.20 -5.31 -31.43
C THR A 316 3.69 -5.66 -31.33
N TRP A 317 4.11 -6.31 -30.25
CA TRP A 317 5.51 -6.66 -29.95
C TRP A 317 5.65 -8.13 -29.50
N PRO A 318 5.24 -9.11 -30.34
CA PRO A 318 5.27 -10.53 -29.95
C PRO A 318 6.66 -11.03 -29.56
N GLU A 319 7.72 -10.47 -30.18
CA GLU A 319 9.12 -10.83 -29.92
C GLU A 319 9.58 -10.56 -28.48
N ARG A 320 8.88 -9.68 -27.77
CA ARG A 320 9.21 -9.32 -26.38
C ARG A 320 8.83 -10.42 -25.40
N PHE A 321 7.93 -11.32 -25.77
CA PHE A 321 7.21 -12.16 -24.82
C PHE A 321 7.49 -13.66 -24.99
N ALA A 322 7.72 -14.32 -23.87
CA ALA A 322 7.95 -15.77 -23.79
C ALA A 322 6.65 -16.58 -23.79
N SER A 323 5.62 -16.06 -23.16
CA SER A 323 4.30 -16.69 -23.06
C SER A 323 3.25 -15.68 -22.60
N LEU A 324 1.98 -16.03 -22.81
CA LEU A 324 0.84 -15.20 -22.45
C LEU A 324 -0.19 -15.99 -21.64
N VAL A 325 -0.62 -15.43 -20.51
CA VAL A 325 -1.80 -15.86 -19.74
C VAL A 325 -2.87 -14.77 -19.82
N LEU A 326 -4.08 -15.16 -20.22
CA LEU A 326 -5.26 -14.31 -20.34
C LEU A 326 -6.34 -14.79 -19.37
N THR A 327 -6.59 -14.03 -18.30
CA THR A 327 -7.53 -14.42 -17.25
C THR A 327 -8.78 -13.54 -17.27
N SER A 328 -9.96 -14.14 -17.41
CA SER A 328 -11.26 -13.45 -17.35
C SER A 328 -11.30 -12.16 -18.16
N THR A 329 -10.93 -12.23 -19.45
CA THR A 329 -10.76 -11.07 -20.33
C THR A 329 -11.47 -11.25 -21.67
N THR A 330 -11.38 -10.25 -22.54
CA THR A 330 -12.04 -10.21 -23.85
C THR A 330 -11.18 -9.48 -24.88
N SER A 331 -11.33 -9.85 -26.16
CA SER A 331 -10.81 -9.11 -27.31
C SER A 331 -11.64 -7.85 -27.65
N GLY A 332 -12.72 -7.56 -26.90
CA GLY A 332 -13.51 -6.33 -27.03
C GLY A 332 -14.87 -6.53 -27.72
N ARG A 333 -15.55 -5.40 -28.02
CA ARG A 333 -16.90 -5.32 -28.64
C ARG A 333 -18.05 -6.01 -27.91
N GLN A 334 -17.87 -6.39 -26.64
CA GLN A 334 -18.94 -6.98 -25.84
C GLN A 334 -19.51 -5.99 -24.83
N ILE A 335 -20.83 -6.01 -24.69
CA ILE A 335 -21.54 -5.26 -23.65
C ILE A 335 -21.36 -6.03 -22.34
N PRO A 336 -20.80 -5.40 -21.29
CA PRO A 336 -20.68 -6.04 -19.99
C PRO A 336 -22.07 -6.49 -19.47
N PRO A 337 -22.14 -7.53 -18.62
CA PRO A 337 -23.41 -7.94 -18.02
C PRO A 337 -24.10 -6.76 -17.30
N LEU A 338 -25.44 -6.71 -17.33
CA LEU A 338 -26.21 -5.61 -16.73
C LEU A 338 -25.89 -5.41 -15.24
N LYS A 339 -25.63 -6.51 -14.51
CA LYS A 339 -25.19 -6.48 -13.11
C LYS A 339 -23.86 -5.73 -12.96
N ALA A 340 -22.90 -5.94 -13.85
CA ALA A 340 -21.63 -5.21 -13.86
C ALA A 340 -21.82 -3.72 -14.11
N ILE A 341 -22.59 -3.35 -15.15
CA ILE A 341 -22.85 -1.95 -15.50
C ILE A 341 -23.48 -1.21 -14.31
N THR A 342 -24.54 -1.78 -13.73
CA THR A 342 -25.27 -1.16 -12.63
C THR A 342 -24.43 -1.08 -11.35
N THR A 343 -23.65 -2.11 -11.02
CA THR A 343 -22.81 -2.13 -9.82
C THR A 343 -21.65 -1.15 -9.95
N LEU A 344 -20.88 -1.20 -11.05
CA LEU A 344 -19.75 -0.29 -11.28
C LEU A 344 -20.20 1.18 -11.31
N GLY A 345 -21.34 1.48 -11.93
CA GLY A 345 -21.91 2.84 -11.93
C GLY A 345 -22.26 3.35 -10.53
N ARG A 346 -22.81 2.49 -9.66
CA ARG A 346 -23.10 2.84 -8.26
C ARG A 346 -21.83 3.09 -7.45
N LEU A 347 -20.79 2.27 -7.65
CA LEU A 347 -19.54 2.34 -6.89
C LEU A 347 -18.78 3.66 -7.04
N ILE A 348 -19.03 4.42 -8.11
CA ILE A 348 -18.47 5.77 -8.31
C ILE A 348 -18.92 6.73 -7.20
N PHE A 349 -20.15 6.56 -6.70
CA PHE A 349 -20.78 7.47 -5.73
C PHE A 349 -20.66 7.00 -4.28
N VAL A 350 -20.17 5.78 -4.05
CA VAL A 350 -19.97 5.23 -2.70
C VAL A 350 -18.69 5.82 -2.09
N LYS A 351 -18.85 6.61 -1.02
CA LYS A 351 -17.73 7.22 -0.28
C LYS A 351 -17.12 6.31 0.77
N ASP A 352 -17.93 5.47 1.42
CA ASP A 352 -17.46 4.54 2.45
C ASP A 352 -16.60 3.42 1.81
N PRO A 353 -15.31 3.31 2.17
CA PRO A 353 -14.42 2.31 1.60
C PRO A 353 -14.89 0.86 1.85
N LYS A 354 -15.44 0.55 3.02
CA LYS A 354 -15.89 -0.81 3.37
C LYS A 354 -17.09 -1.21 2.51
N VAL A 355 -18.07 -0.31 2.36
CA VAL A 355 -19.25 -0.55 1.52
C VAL A 355 -18.85 -0.71 0.06
N LYS A 356 -17.92 0.13 -0.42
CA LYS A 356 -17.40 0.08 -1.78
C LYS A 356 -16.67 -1.24 -2.05
N VAL A 357 -15.78 -1.65 -1.14
CA VAL A 357 -15.05 -2.92 -1.22
C VAL A 357 -16.01 -4.11 -1.21
N SER A 358 -16.94 -4.16 -0.26
CA SER A 358 -17.92 -5.27 -0.18
C SER A 358 -18.74 -5.40 -1.45
N SER A 359 -19.22 -4.27 -2.00
CA SER A 359 -20.00 -4.26 -3.24
C SER A 359 -19.17 -4.70 -4.46
N ALA A 360 -17.87 -4.38 -4.49
CA ALA A 360 -16.98 -4.88 -5.53
C ALA A 360 -16.73 -6.39 -5.40
N ILE A 361 -16.57 -6.90 -4.17
CA ILE A 361 -16.41 -8.33 -3.87
C ILE A 361 -17.65 -9.12 -4.33
N ASP A 362 -18.86 -8.63 -4.05
CA ASP A 362 -20.13 -9.27 -4.47
C ASP A 362 -20.32 -9.36 -5.99
N LEU A 363 -19.59 -8.54 -6.74
CA LEU A 363 -19.60 -8.56 -8.20
C LEU A 363 -18.66 -9.61 -8.76
N VAL A 364 -17.49 -9.79 -8.14
CA VAL A 364 -16.37 -10.57 -8.71
C VAL A 364 -16.24 -11.97 -8.12
N TYR A 365 -16.89 -12.30 -7.01
CA TYR A 365 -16.85 -13.61 -6.37
C TYR A 365 -18.24 -14.25 -6.25
N PRO A 366 -18.35 -15.59 -6.34
CA PRO A 366 -19.60 -16.30 -6.14
C PRO A 366 -20.10 -16.18 -4.68
N PRO A 367 -21.41 -15.94 -4.43
CA PRO A 367 -21.96 -15.81 -3.09
C PRO A 367 -21.70 -17.05 -2.20
N GLU A 368 -21.87 -18.24 -2.75
CA GLU A 368 -21.64 -19.49 -2.00
C GLU A 368 -20.19 -19.61 -1.52
N TRP A 369 -19.24 -19.16 -2.32
CA TRP A 369 -17.83 -19.14 -1.93
C TRP A 369 -17.55 -18.04 -0.90
N LEU A 370 -18.16 -16.86 -1.04
CA LEU A 370 -17.99 -15.75 -0.11
C LEU A 370 -18.43 -16.10 1.31
N GLU A 371 -19.52 -16.85 1.46
CA GLU A 371 -20.04 -17.26 2.77
C GLU A 371 -19.34 -18.52 3.33
N ALA A 372 -18.52 -19.20 2.53
CA ALA A 372 -17.74 -20.34 2.99
C ALA A 372 -16.51 -19.90 3.80
N LYS A 373 -16.02 -20.81 4.65
CA LYS A 373 -14.78 -20.60 5.40
C LYS A 373 -13.56 -20.57 4.46
N PRO A 374 -12.54 -19.74 4.71
CA PRO A 374 -11.32 -19.74 3.91
C PRO A 374 -10.65 -21.11 3.84
N SER A 375 -10.36 -21.53 2.61
CA SER A 375 -9.58 -22.73 2.31
C SER A 375 -8.19 -22.29 1.86
N THR A 376 -7.24 -22.26 2.80
CA THR A 376 -5.91 -21.70 2.63
C THR A 376 -4.96 -22.33 3.63
N ASP A 377 -3.70 -22.49 3.22
CA ASP A 377 -2.63 -23.02 4.09
C ASP A 377 -2.05 -21.92 5.01
N ASN A 378 -2.49 -20.67 4.87
CA ASN A 378 -2.06 -19.57 5.72
C ASN A 378 -2.86 -19.54 7.03
N PRO A 379 -2.24 -19.81 8.20
CA PRO A 379 -2.95 -19.88 9.48
C PRO A 379 -3.61 -18.55 9.85
N ASP A 380 -3.01 -17.42 9.46
CA ASP A 380 -3.57 -16.10 9.74
C ASP A 380 -4.87 -15.85 8.98
N MET A 381 -5.10 -16.55 7.86
CA MET A 381 -6.31 -16.41 7.05
C MET A 381 -7.43 -17.34 7.55
N LEU A 382 -7.07 -18.43 8.23
CA LEU A 382 -8.02 -19.37 8.82
C LEU A 382 -8.77 -18.80 10.03
N LYS A 383 -8.36 -17.63 10.54
CA LYS A 383 -9.04 -16.92 11.63
C LYS A 383 -10.36 -16.26 11.22
N PHE A 384 -10.55 -16.01 9.92
CA PHE A 384 -11.79 -15.42 9.41
C PHE A 384 -12.89 -16.48 9.34
N GLU A 385 -14.11 -16.07 9.66
CA GLU A 385 -15.28 -16.95 9.58
C GLU A 385 -15.67 -17.22 8.12
N THR A 386 -15.59 -16.19 7.28
CA THR A 386 -15.97 -16.25 5.87
C THR A 386 -14.86 -15.74 4.94
N ASN A 387 -14.88 -16.19 3.69
CA ASN A 387 -14.03 -15.64 2.63
C ASN A 387 -14.31 -14.14 2.40
N ARG A 388 -15.57 -13.71 2.58
CA ARG A 388 -15.94 -12.29 2.53
C ARG A 388 -15.15 -11.46 3.54
N ASP A 389 -15.14 -11.87 4.81
CA ASP A 389 -14.44 -11.13 5.86
C ASP A 389 -12.94 -11.05 5.60
N MET A 390 -12.37 -12.18 5.15
CA MET A 390 -10.97 -12.24 4.72
C MET A 390 -10.69 -11.26 3.59
N LEU A 391 -11.47 -11.29 2.51
CA LEU A 391 -11.26 -10.41 1.35
C LEU A 391 -11.47 -8.93 1.66
N VAL A 392 -12.50 -8.60 2.47
CA VAL A 392 -12.72 -7.22 2.92
C VAL A 392 -11.52 -6.73 3.71
N SER A 393 -11.03 -7.54 4.66
CA SER A 393 -9.86 -7.19 5.46
C SER A 393 -8.61 -7.02 4.60
N MET A 394 -8.34 -7.94 3.67
CA MET A 394 -7.23 -7.84 2.71
C MET A 394 -7.34 -6.60 1.82
N ALA A 395 -8.53 -6.31 1.30
CA ALA A 395 -8.75 -5.14 0.46
C ALA A 395 -8.55 -3.82 1.22
N LEU A 396 -8.97 -3.75 2.49
CA LEU A 396 -8.72 -2.59 3.35
C LEU A 396 -7.22 -2.42 3.63
N ALA A 397 -6.50 -3.51 3.95
CA ALA A 397 -5.05 -3.46 4.15
C ALA A 397 -4.29 -2.99 2.89
N ARG A 398 -4.78 -3.34 1.70
CA ARG A 398 -4.22 -2.85 0.42
C ARG A 398 -4.50 -1.37 0.18
N ILE A 399 -5.64 -0.85 0.64
CA ILE A 399 -5.95 0.59 0.56
C ILE A 399 -4.92 1.39 1.36
N ASP A 400 -4.40 0.86 2.47
CA ASP A 400 -3.37 1.54 3.26
C ASP A 400 -2.01 1.66 2.53
N ARG A 401 -1.68 0.70 1.65
CA ARG A 401 -0.46 0.69 0.81
C ARG A 401 -0.58 1.53 -0.45
N SER A 402 -1.79 1.75 -0.93
CA SER A 402 -2.05 2.46 -2.17
C SER A 402 -2.64 3.85 -1.87
N ARG A 403 -2.99 4.59 -2.93
CA ARG A 403 -3.78 5.82 -2.80
C ARG A 403 -5.18 5.59 -3.33
N PRO A 404 -6.20 6.29 -2.82
CA PRO A 404 -7.52 6.26 -3.42
C PRO A 404 -7.44 6.64 -4.89
N GLN A 405 -8.09 5.84 -5.74
CA GLN A 405 -8.16 6.13 -7.17
C GLN A 405 -8.90 7.46 -7.40
N THR A 406 -8.32 8.34 -8.20
CA THR A 406 -9.00 9.59 -8.57
C THR A 406 -10.19 9.30 -9.49
N LEU A 407 -11.21 10.16 -9.46
CA LEU A 407 -12.36 10.04 -10.37
C LEU A 407 -11.93 10.08 -11.85
N GLY A 408 -10.95 10.94 -12.18
CA GLY A 408 -10.40 11.02 -13.53
C GLY A 408 -9.69 9.73 -13.96
N GLY A 409 -8.88 9.13 -13.08
CA GLY A 409 -8.22 7.85 -13.34
C GLY A 409 -9.21 6.71 -13.52
N ASN A 410 -10.26 6.67 -12.68
CA ASN A 410 -11.35 5.70 -12.78
C ASN A 410 -12.07 5.78 -14.14
N LEU A 411 -12.52 6.98 -14.53
CA LEU A 411 -13.20 7.21 -15.81
C LEU A 411 -12.27 6.93 -17.00
N GLY A 412 -10.98 7.27 -16.88
CA GLY A 412 -9.96 6.98 -17.89
C GLY A 412 -9.82 5.47 -18.15
N GLN A 413 -9.70 4.66 -17.09
CA GLN A 413 -9.63 3.21 -17.22
C GLN A 413 -10.94 2.59 -17.71
N MET A 414 -12.10 3.08 -17.25
CA MET A 414 -13.40 2.62 -17.78
C MET A 414 -13.52 2.87 -19.28
N ALA A 415 -13.07 4.03 -19.76
CA ALA A 415 -13.05 4.35 -21.18
C ALA A 415 -12.10 3.42 -21.97
N ALA A 416 -10.94 3.07 -21.39
CA ALA A 416 -10.01 2.12 -22.00
C ALA A 416 -10.65 0.73 -22.19
N CYS A 417 -11.34 0.22 -21.16
CA CYS A 417 -12.06 -1.06 -21.24
C CYS A 417 -13.19 -1.02 -22.28
N LEU A 418 -14.05 0.00 -22.24
CA LEU A 418 -15.21 0.10 -23.14
C LEU A 418 -14.82 0.27 -24.61
N ARG A 419 -13.66 0.89 -24.87
CA ARG A 419 -13.15 1.13 -26.23
C ARG A 419 -12.15 0.07 -26.69
N HIS A 420 -11.80 -0.90 -25.84
CA HIS A 420 -10.84 -1.93 -26.22
C HIS A 420 -11.37 -2.77 -27.37
N TYR A 421 -10.51 -3.04 -28.36
CA TYR A 421 -10.80 -3.96 -29.44
C TYR A 421 -9.53 -4.48 -30.12
N VAL A 422 -9.37 -5.80 -30.12
CA VAL A 422 -8.38 -6.55 -30.90
C VAL A 422 -9.16 -7.47 -31.82
N SER A 423 -8.99 -7.31 -33.14
CA SER A 423 -9.75 -8.11 -34.11
C SER A 423 -9.23 -9.56 -34.20
N ASP A 424 -10.05 -10.45 -34.76
CA ASP A 424 -9.66 -11.84 -34.99
C ASP A 424 -8.40 -11.93 -35.86
N GLU A 425 -8.19 -11.01 -36.81
CA GLU A 425 -6.95 -10.96 -37.60
C GLU A 425 -5.72 -10.69 -36.72
N ARG A 426 -5.83 -9.76 -35.75
CA ARG A 426 -4.75 -9.50 -34.77
C ARG A 426 -4.56 -10.67 -33.81
N LEU A 427 -5.63 -11.36 -33.40
CA LEU A 427 -5.51 -12.58 -32.61
C LEU A 427 -4.81 -13.70 -33.39
N LEU A 428 -5.12 -13.86 -34.68
CA LEU A 428 -4.43 -14.81 -35.54
C LEU A 428 -2.94 -14.46 -35.71
N GLN A 429 -2.56 -13.18 -35.72
CA GLN A 429 -1.15 -12.76 -35.67
C GLN A 429 -0.46 -13.21 -34.37
N ILE A 430 -1.14 -13.08 -33.22
CA ILE A 430 -0.63 -13.61 -31.94
C ILE A 430 -0.39 -15.12 -32.07
N ARG A 431 -1.36 -15.87 -32.59
CA ARG A 431 -1.21 -17.31 -32.83
C ARG A 431 -0.01 -17.63 -33.74
N GLN A 432 0.15 -16.88 -34.82
CA GLN A 432 1.22 -17.08 -35.80
C GLN A 432 2.62 -16.76 -35.24
N SER A 433 2.71 -15.91 -34.20
CA SER A 433 3.97 -15.64 -33.52
C SER A 433 4.56 -16.87 -32.80
N GLY A 434 3.73 -17.90 -32.55
CA GLY A 434 4.15 -19.14 -31.91
C GLY A 434 4.32 -19.05 -30.39
N ILE A 435 4.02 -17.91 -29.76
CA ILE A 435 4.08 -17.82 -28.31
C ILE A 435 3.04 -18.76 -27.66
N PRO A 436 3.39 -19.50 -26.59
CA PRO A 436 2.43 -20.28 -25.85
C PRO A 436 1.39 -19.38 -25.17
N VAL A 437 0.11 -19.63 -25.45
CA VAL A 437 -1.00 -18.91 -24.83
C VAL A 437 -1.81 -19.84 -23.92
N LEU A 438 -2.19 -19.35 -22.75
CA LEU A 438 -3.14 -19.98 -21.84
C LEU A 438 -4.30 -19.01 -21.58
N VAL A 439 -5.53 -19.46 -21.80
CA VAL A 439 -6.73 -18.72 -21.42
C VAL A 439 -7.32 -19.34 -20.17
N ILE A 440 -7.68 -18.52 -19.19
CA ILE A 440 -8.27 -18.95 -17.91
C ILE A 440 -9.60 -18.22 -17.72
N THR A 441 -10.65 -18.93 -17.30
CA THR A 441 -11.96 -18.33 -17.03
C THR A 441 -12.67 -18.98 -15.85
N GLY A 442 -13.34 -18.17 -15.04
CA GLY A 442 -14.35 -18.65 -14.09
C GLY A 442 -15.68 -18.82 -14.81
N THR A 443 -16.43 -19.88 -14.52
CA THR A 443 -17.71 -20.13 -15.22
C THR A 443 -18.89 -19.33 -14.64
N TRP A 444 -18.73 -18.74 -13.44
CA TRP A 444 -19.72 -17.86 -12.80
C TRP A 444 -19.54 -16.36 -13.13
N ASP A 445 -18.43 -15.98 -13.77
CA ASP A 445 -18.00 -14.60 -13.98
C ASP A 445 -19.12 -13.64 -14.43
N ASN A 446 -19.54 -12.76 -13.52
CA ASN A 446 -20.60 -11.76 -13.72
C ASN A 446 -20.08 -10.41 -14.20
N LEU A 447 -18.76 -10.28 -14.39
CA LEU A 447 -18.12 -9.04 -14.84
C LEU A 447 -17.69 -9.13 -16.30
N VAL A 448 -17.05 -10.23 -16.69
CA VAL A 448 -16.69 -10.55 -18.08
C VAL A 448 -17.32 -11.88 -18.46
N ASN A 449 -18.19 -11.86 -19.48
CA ASN A 449 -18.90 -13.07 -19.90
C ASN A 449 -17.89 -14.17 -20.31
N PRO A 450 -17.95 -15.39 -19.75
CA PRO A 450 -17.03 -16.48 -20.09
C PRO A 450 -16.98 -16.83 -21.58
N GLN A 451 -18.03 -16.53 -22.37
CA GLN A 451 -18.06 -16.65 -23.84
C GLN A 451 -16.87 -15.95 -24.52
N ASN A 452 -16.33 -14.90 -23.91
CA ASN A 452 -15.12 -14.24 -24.39
C ASN A 452 -13.90 -15.17 -24.36
N SER A 453 -13.71 -15.90 -23.27
CA SER A 453 -12.61 -16.84 -23.10
C SER A 453 -12.72 -18.01 -24.08
N PHE A 454 -13.94 -18.50 -24.35
CA PHE A 454 -14.18 -19.51 -25.40
C PHE A 454 -13.83 -18.99 -26.79
N HIS A 455 -14.21 -17.75 -27.11
CA HIS A 455 -13.84 -17.11 -28.37
C HIS A 455 -12.32 -16.93 -28.51
N LEU A 456 -11.66 -16.37 -27.49
CA LEU A 456 -10.21 -16.20 -27.47
C LEU A 456 -9.48 -17.52 -27.68
N SER A 457 -9.83 -18.57 -26.90
CA SER A 457 -9.22 -19.89 -27.04
C SER A 457 -9.43 -20.50 -28.42
N LYS A 458 -10.61 -20.30 -29.02
CA LYS A 458 -10.91 -20.82 -30.36
C LYS A 458 -10.06 -20.14 -31.44
N VAL A 459 -9.92 -18.81 -31.40
CA VAL A 459 -9.18 -18.07 -32.43
C VAL A 459 -7.68 -18.24 -32.25
N LEU A 460 -7.19 -18.19 -31.01
CA LEU A 460 -5.78 -18.39 -30.66
C LEU A 460 -5.34 -19.86 -30.75
N ASP A 461 -6.30 -20.79 -30.80
CA ASP A 461 -6.06 -22.24 -30.80
C ASP A 461 -5.16 -22.68 -29.65
N CYS A 462 -5.60 -22.34 -28.45
CA CYS A 462 -4.81 -22.48 -27.24
C CYS A 462 -5.60 -23.14 -26.11
N HIS A 463 -4.88 -23.58 -25.07
CA HIS A 463 -5.51 -24.22 -23.92
C HIS A 463 -6.45 -23.24 -23.19
N LEU A 464 -7.67 -23.70 -22.90
CA LEU A 464 -8.65 -23.01 -22.06
C LEU A 464 -8.84 -23.78 -20.75
N GLU A 465 -8.38 -23.19 -19.66
CA GLU A 465 -8.65 -23.70 -18.32
C GLU A 465 -9.93 -23.07 -17.76
N GLN A 466 -10.89 -23.91 -17.39
CA GLN A 466 -12.14 -23.48 -16.76
C GLN A 466 -12.12 -23.78 -15.26
N PHE A 467 -12.33 -22.74 -14.46
CA PHE A 467 -12.54 -22.82 -13.03
C PHE A 467 -14.05 -22.92 -12.77
N GLN A 468 -14.54 -24.16 -12.67
CA GLN A 468 -15.98 -24.43 -12.52
C GLN A 468 -16.53 -23.82 -11.24
N GLY A 469 -17.59 -23.04 -11.36
CA GLY A 469 -18.26 -22.35 -10.25
C GLY A 469 -17.56 -21.08 -9.78
N SER A 470 -16.34 -20.81 -10.26
CA SER A 470 -15.57 -19.64 -9.84
C SER A 470 -15.93 -18.36 -10.58
N GLY A 471 -15.72 -17.24 -9.92
CA GLY A 471 -16.01 -15.90 -10.41
C GLY A 471 -14.88 -15.27 -11.22
N HIS A 472 -14.89 -13.94 -11.23
CA HIS A 472 -13.93 -13.10 -11.95
C HIS A 472 -12.58 -13.00 -11.22
N GLY A 473 -12.62 -12.95 -9.89
CA GLY A 473 -11.45 -12.75 -9.02
C GLY A 473 -10.57 -13.99 -8.82
N LEU A 474 -10.35 -14.78 -9.87
CA LEU A 474 -9.70 -16.10 -9.81
C LEU A 474 -8.36 -16.14 -9.04
N PRO A 475 -7.43 -15.18 -9.22
CA PRO A 475 -6.16 -15.21 -8.50
C PRO A 475 -6.34 -15.19 -6.97
N GLY A 476 -7.40 -14.53 -6.49
CA GLY A 476 -7.76 -14.50 -5.06
C GLY A 476 -8.70 -15.62 -4.62
N GLU A 477 -9.55 -16.12 -5.51
CA GLU A 477 -10.54 -17.14 -5.18
C GLU A 477 -9.92 -18.55 -5.05
N GLN A 478 -9.02 -18.88 -5.98
CA GLN A 478 -8.43 -20.22 -6.12
C GLN A 478 -6.90 -20.12 -6.27
N PRO A 479 -6.20 -19.45 -5.33
CA PRO A 479 -4.79 -19.07 -5.51
C PRO A 479 -3.87 -20.26 -5.72
N VAL A 480 -4.05 -21.36 -4.99
CA VAL A 480 -3.19 -22.55 -5.09
C VAL A 480 -3.26 -23.18 -6.49
N ARG A 481 -4.47 -23.40 -7.01
CA ARG A 481 -4.68 -23.97 -8.35
C ARG A 481 -4.20 -22.99 -9.43
N TYR A 482 -4.51 -21.71 -9.28
CA TYR A 482 -4.11 -20.67 -10.22
C TYR A 482 -2.58 -20.56 -10.31
N ASN A 483 -1.91 -20.44 -9.18
CA ASN A 483 -0.45 -20.30 -9.07
C ASN A 483 0.29 -21.49 -9.71
N LYS A 484 -0.15 -22.71 -9.41
CA LYS A 484 0.43 -23.92 -10.00
C LYS A 484 0.29 -23.93 -11.52
N LEU A 485 -0.89 -23.56 -12.03
CA LEU A 485 -1.17 -23.55 -13.46
C LEU A 485 -0.29 -22.54 -14.22
N ILE A 486 -0.13 -21.31 -13.70
CA ILE A 486 0.69 -20.29 -14.35
C ILE A 486 2.18 -20.64 -14.29
N ASP A 487 2.69 -21.20 -13.18
CA ASP A 487 4.08 -21.67 -13.08
C ASP A 487 4.35 -22.82 -14.06
N GLU A 488 3.42 -23.78 -14.19
CA GLU A 488 3.54 -24.84 -15.19
C GLU A 488 3.57 -24.30 -16.62
N HIS A 489 2.76 -23.29 -16.93
CA HIS A 489 2.74 -22.64 -18.25
C HIS A 489 4.06 -21.93 -18.55
N PHE A 490 4.55 -21.11 -17.61
CA PHE A 490 5.82 -20.39 -17.75
C PHE A 490 7.01 -21.35 -17.86
N SER A 491 7.06 -22.37 -17.00
CA SER A 491 8.11 -23.39 -17.00
C SER A 491 8.15 -24.16 -18.34
N LYS A 492 6.99 -24.51 -18.93
CA LYS A 492 6.91 -25.19 -20.24
C LYS A 492 7.39 -24.29 -21.38
N ALA A 493 7.04 -23.00 -21.33
CA ALA A 493 7.47 -22.02 -22.32
C ALA A 493 8.99 -21.80 -22.26
N ALA A 494 9.57 -21.69 -21.07
CA ALA A 494 11.02 -21.58 -20.87
C ALA A 494 11.77 -22.83 -21.37
N ALA A 495 11.26 -24.03 -21.06
CA ALA A 495 11.87 -25.29 -21.50
C ALA A 495 11.85 -25.51 -23.02
N SER A 496 10.84 -24.97 -23.72
CA SER A 496 10.69 -25.10 -25.17
C SER A 496 11.71 -24.26 -25.95
N LYS A 497 12.41 -23.33 -25.29
CA LYS A 497 13.48 -22.50 -25.89
C LYS A 497 14.86 -23.17 -25.84
N ASN A 498 15.06 -24.11 -24.92
CA ASN A 498 16.33 -24.83 -24.75
C ASN A 498 16.45 -26.07 -25.64
N LYS A 499 15.49 -26.27 -26.56
CA LYS A 499 15.49 -27.30 -27.59
C LYS A 499 15.58 -26.63 -28.95
#